data_AF-A0AA96W560-F1
#
_entry.id   AF-A0AA96W560-F1
#
_cell.length_a   1.000
_cell.length_b   1.000
_cell.length_c   1.000
_cell.angle_alpha   90.00
_cell.angle_beta   90.00
_cell.angle_gamma   90.00
#
_symmetry.space_group_name_H-M   'P 1'
#
loop_
_entity.id
_entity.type
_entity.pdbx_description
1 polymer ?
#
loop_
_entity_poly.entity_id
_entity_poly.type
_entity_poly.pdbx_seq_one_letter_code
_entity_poly.pdbx_strand_id
1 'polypeptide(L)'
;MLNPIDTDAVIRDGRVAGAFPDEIHEGVAWWVAACFVVISRARQMAVAHDSHPTTAEFHQRFCRGAINAEHFGCQVSSLGTADEAQLLHAMKQLGGVPGALLTTTDGGGRRTVTIRLYDADGQTTPRRPASPECGR
;
A
#
# COMPACT_ATOMS: atom_id res chain seq x y z
N MET A 1 8.51 6.81 -20.86
CA MET A 1 9.16 5.49 -20.94
C MET A 1 8.89 4.81 -19.61
N LEU A 2 8.13 3.70 -19.57
CA LEU A 2 7.92 2.96 -18.33
C LEU A 2 9.29 2.38 -17.93
N ASN A 3 9.79 2.75 -16.75
CA ASN A 3 11.00 2.14 -16.22
C ASN A 3 10.56 0.78 -15.65
N PRO A 4 10.83 -0.35 -16.31
CA PRO A 4 10.27 -1.62 -15.86
C PRO A 4 10.84 -1.97 -14.49
N ILE A 5 9.98 -2.44 -13.59
CA ILE A 5 10.42 -3.03 -12.32
C ILE A 5 10.61 -4.54 -12.48
N ASP A 6 11.51 -5.11 -11.69
CA ASP A 6 11.51 -6.54 -11.42
C ASP A 6 10.40 -6.84 -10.42
N THR A 7 9.28 -7.39 -10.90
CA THR A 7 8.10 -7.66 -10.07
C THR A 7 8.35 -8.70 -9.00
N ASP A 8 9.23 -9.68 -9.24
CA ASP A 8 9.52 -10.74 -8.26
C ASP A 8 10.40 -10.20 -7.12
N ALA A 9 11.26 -9.22 -7.43
CA ALA A 9 12.05 -8.52 -6.42
C ALA A 9 11.22 -7.51 -5.61
N VAL A 10 10.28 -6.81 -6.25
CA VAL A 10 9.53 -5.70 -5.66
C VAL A 10 8.24 -6.15 -4.97
N ILE A 11 7.56 -7.18 -5.48
CA ILE A 11 6.26 -7.64 -4.98
C ILE A 11 6.43 -9.03 -4.38
N ARG A 12 6.66 -9.06 -3.06
CA ARG A 12 6.93 -10.31 -2.32
C ARG A 12 6.56 -10.17 -0.86
N ASP A 13 6.39 -11.29 -0.18
CA ASP A 13 6.11 -11.34 1.28
C ASP A 13 4.91 -10.48 1.72
N GLY A 14 3.94 -10.27 0.83
CA GLY A 14 2.77 -9.42 1.07
C GLY A 14 3.02 -7.94 1.23
N ARG A 15 4.06 -7.45 0.58
CA ARG A 15 4.34 -6.02 0.45
C ARG A 15 4.88 -5.71 -0.94
N VAL A 16 4.76 -4.46 -1.32
CA VAL A 16 5.47 -3.90 -2.48
C VAL A 16 6.61 -3.07 -1.91
N ALA A 17 7.85 -3.51 -2.06
CA ALA A 17 8.99 -2.83 -1.47
C ALA A 17 10.22 -2.87 -2.37
N GLY A 18 10.94 -1.76 -2.44
CA GLY A 18 12.17 -1.67 -3.20
C GLY A 18 12.95 -0.41 -2.86
N ALA A 19 14.23 -0.40 -3.23
CA ALA A 19 15.04 0.79 -3.15
C ALA A 19 14.60 1.85 -4.18
N PHE A 20 14.46 3.09 -3.72
CA PHE A 20 14.16 4.23 -4.56
C PHE A 20 15.43 5.00 -4.90
N PRO A 21 15.65 5.41 -6.17
CA PRO A 21 14.75 5.24 -7.33
C PRO A 21 15.01 3.99 -8.18
N ASP A 22 15.98 3.15 -7.80
CA ASP A 22 16.54 2.13 -8.71
C ASP A 22 15.65 0.89 -8.90
N GLU A 23 15.01 0.40 -7.84
CA GLU A 23 14.20 -0.82 -7.85
C GLU A 23 12.69 -0.52 -7.89
N ILE A 24 12.26 0.59 -7.28
CA ILE A 24 10.86 1.03 -7.25
C ILE A 24 10.76 2.52 -7.59
N HIS A 25 9.70 2.86 -8.32
CA HIS A 25 9.36 4.23 -8.67
C HIS A 25 7.87 4.52 -8.41
N GLU A 26 7.47 5.79 -8.43
CA GLU A 26 6.14 6.24 -8.00
C GLU A 26 5.01 5.70 -8.87
N GLY A 27 5.28 5.47 -10.16
CA GLY A 27 4.36 4.81 -11.09
C GLY A 27 3.89 3.42 -10.63
N VAL A 28 4.70 2.70 -9.85
CA VAL A 28 4.32 1.42 -9.25
C VAL A 28 3.17 1.61 -8.26
N ALA A 29 3.20 2.69 -7.46
CA ALA A 29 2.14 2.97 -6.50
C ALA A 29 0.79 3.19 -7.17
N TRP A 30 0.76 3.89 -8.31
CA TRP A 30 -0.45 4.08 -9.11
C TRP A 30 -1.00 2.74 -9.61
N TRP A 31 -0.15 1.91 -10.19
CA TRP A 31 -0.56 0.62 -10.75
C TRP A 31 -1.05 -0.35 -9.66
N VAL A 32 -0.31 -0.47 -8.55
CA VAL A 32 -0.69 -1.30 -7.39
C VAL A 32 -2.05 -0.89 -6.83
N ALA A 33 -2.28 0.42 -6.66
CA ALA A 33 -3.56 0.92 -6.14
C ALA A 33 -4.73 0.56 -7.07
N ALA A 34 -4.56 0.75 -8.38
CA ALA A 34 -5.58 0.41 -9.37
C ALA A 34 -5.88 -1.09 -9.34
N CYS A 35 -4.85 -1.94 -9.37
CA CYS A 35 -5.00 -3.39 -9.27
C CYS A 35 -5.67 -3.82 -7.96
N PHE A 36 -5.27 -3.24 -6.84
CA PHE A 36 -5.84 -3.56 -5.53
C PHE A 36 -7.33 -3.24 -5.47
N VAL A 37 -7.77 -2.08 -5.97
CA VAL A 37 -9.19 -1.72 -6.05
C VAL A 37 -9.96 -2.69 -6.96
N VAL A 38 -9.41 -3.04 -8.13
CA VAL A 38 -10.07 -3.97 -9.06
C VAL A 38 -10.24 -5.37 -8.45
N ILE A 39 -9.21 -5.87 -7.77
CA ILE A 39 -9.21 -7.21 -7.15
C ILE A 39 -10.14 -7.25 -5.93
N SER A 40 -10.03 -6.26 -5.03
CA SER A 40 -10.85 -6.18 -3.82
C SER A 40 -12.27 -5.68 -4.06
N ARG A 41 -12.52 -5.09 -5.24
CA ARG A 41 -13.76 -4.36 -5.57
C ARG A 41 -14.09 -3.25 -4.57
N ALA A 42 -13.05 -2.65 -3.98
CA ALA A 42 -13.20 -1.63 -2.95
C ALA A 42 -13.87 -0.37 -3.50
N ARG A 43 -15.01 0.01 -2.91
CA ARG A 43 -15.70 1.28 -3.21
C ARG A 43 -15.17 2.45 -2.39
N GLN A 44 -14.50 2.16 -1.28
CA GLN A 44 -13.84 3.13 -0.41
C GLN A 44 -12.59 2.49 0.17
N MET A 45 -11.55 3.30 0.42
CA MET A 45 -10.35 2.84 1.11
C MET A 45 -9.68 3.96 1.92
N ALA A 46 -8.94 3.59 2.96
CA ALA A 46 -8.11 4.52 3.73
C ALA A 46 -6.64 4.44 3.29
N VAL A 47 -5.96 5.57 3.16
CA VAL A 47 -4.53 5.59 2.77
C VAL A 47 -3.75 6.51 3.70
N ALA A 48 -2.61 6.04 4.17
CA ALA A 48 -1.67 6.80 4.98
C ALA A 48 -0.24 6.66 4.45
N HIS A 49 0.59 7.64 4.79
CA HIS A 49 2.03 7.55 4.56
C HIS A 49 2.80 8.04 5.81
N ASP A 50 4.09 7.76 5.88
CA ASP A 50 4.96 8.36 6.89
C ASP A 50 5.30 9.83 6.56
N SER A 51 6.05 10.50 7.43
CA SER A 51 6.41 11.92 7.22
C SER A 51 7.50 12.13 6.17
N HIS A 52 7.98 11.06 5.53
CA HIS A 52 9.15 11.15 4.66
C HIS A 52 8.78 11.79 3.29
N PRO A 53 9.58 12.72 2.75
CA PRO A 53 9.25 13.39 1.48
C PRO A 53 9.07 12.45 0.28
N THR A 54 9.87 11.37 0.20
CA THR A 54 9.78 10.39 -0.90
C THR A 54 8.42 9.70 -0.97
N THR A 55 7.83 9.33 0.16
CA THR A 55 6.51 8.66 0.17
C THR A 55 5.36 9.60 -0.15
N ALA A 56 5.53 10.92 -0.05
CA ALA A 56 4.48 11.88 -0.41
C ALA A 56 4.07 11.76 -1.89
N GLU A 57 5.05 11.63 -2.80
CA GLU A 57 4.79 11.44 -4.23
C GLU A 57 4.20 10.05 -4.53
N PHE A 58 4.72 9.00 -3.88
CA PHE A 58 4.14 7.66 -3.96
C PHE A 58 2.68 7.65 -3.49
N HIS A 59 2.39 8.33 -2.39
CA HIS A 59 1.04 8.47 -1.83
C HIS A 59 0.11 9.16 -2.81
N GLN A 60 0.52 10.28 -3.42
CA GLN A 60 -0.28 10.96 -4.43
C GLN A 60 -0.57 10.05 -5.63
N ARG A 61 0.44 9.32 -6.13
CA ARG A 61 0.27 8.37 -7.22
C ARG A 61 -0.64 7.21 -6.84
N PHE A 62 -0.51 6.69 -5.63
CA PHE A 62 -1.36 5.62 -5.09
C PHE A 62 -2.83 6.06 -5.05
N CYS A 63 -3.13 7.20 -4.43
CA CYS A 63 -4.48 7.75 -4.35
C CYS A 63 -5.08 7.95 -5.74
N ARG A 64 -4.30 8.47 -6.71
CA ARG A 64 -4.76 8.63 -8.09
C ARG A 64 -5.03 7.30 -8.79
N GLY A 65 -4.25 6.27 -8.49
CA GLY A 65 -4.46 4.91 -9.01
C GLY A 65 -5.77 4.30 -8.52
N ALA A 66 -6.02 4.39 -7.22
CA ALA A 66 -7.26 3.91 -6.61
C ALA A 66 -8.50 4.63 -7.17
N ILE A 67 -8.47 5.96 -7.25
CA ILE A 67 -9.57 6.77 -7.80
C ILE A 67 -9.83 6.43 -9.27
N ASN A 68 -8.77 6.22 -10.06
CA ASN A 68 -8.87 5.95 -11.49
C ASN A 68 -9.10 4.47 -11.82
N ALA A 69 -9.21 3.59 -10.83
CA ALA A 69 -9.53 2.18 -11.05
C ALA A 69 -10.91 2.08 -11.72
N GLU A 70 -10.91 1.67 -12.99
CA GLU A 70 -12.09 1.66 -13.85
C GLU A 70 -13.26 0.90 -13.20
N HIS A 71 -14.49 1.36 -13.46
CA HIS A 71 -15.78 0.81 -12.97
C HIS A 71 -16.07 0.84 -11.47
N PHE A 72 -15.07 0.99 -10.59
CA PHE A 72 -15.30 0.94 -9.13
C PHE A 72 -15.43 2.30 -8.47
N GLY A 73 -14.88 3.37 -9.08
CA GLY A 73 -15.04 4.74 -8.59
C GLY A 73 -14.64 4.92 -7.12
N CYS A 74 -13.53 4.29 -6.73
CA CYS A 74 -13.13 4.18 -5.34
C CYS A 74 -12.94 5.55 -4.69
N GLN A 75 -13.60 5.78 -3.56
CA GLN A 75 -13.40 6.95 -2.72
C GLN A 75 -12.20 6.74 -1.81
N VAL A 76 -11.19 7.60 -1.93
CA VAL A 76 -9.98 7.51 -1.11
C VAL A 76 -10.06 8.48 0.05
N SER A 77 -10.06 7.94 1.26
CA SER A 77 -9.88 8.69 2.51
C SER A 77 -8.39 8.77 2.84
N SER A 78 -7.73 9.80 2.30
CA SER A 78 -6.32 10.09 2.57
C SER A 78 -6.16 10.69 3.97
N LEU A 79 -5.42 10.01 4.85
CA LEU A 79 -5.09 10.47 6.20
C LEU A 79 -3.85 11.37 6.22
N GLY A 80 -3.08 11.42 5.12
CA GLY A 80 -1.78 12.08 5.09
C GLY A 80 -0.76 11.33 5.94
N THR A 81 -0.01 12.07 6.75
CA THR A 81 0.98 11.48 7.67
C THR A 81 0.29 10.79 8.85
N ALA A 82 0.36 9.46 8.89
CA ALA A 82 -0.18 8.65 9.99
C ALA A 82 0.56 7.30 10.10
N ASP A 83 0.59 6.74 11.30
CA ASP A 83 1.14 5.40 11.53
C ASP A 83 0.13 4.27 11.25
N GLU A 84 0.59 3.03 11.38
CA GLU A 84 -0.21 1.83 11.16
C GLU A 84 -1.42 1.75 12.10
N ALA A 85 -1.26 2.14 13.37
CA ALA A 85 -2.35 2.07 14.35
C ALA A 85 -3.46 3.08 14.04
N GLN A 86 -3.08 4.29 13.63
CA GLN A 86 -4.00 5.34 13.19
C GLN A 86 -4.73 4.94 11.91
N LEU A 87 -4.03 4.33 10.94
CA LEU A 87 -4.66 3.81 9.72
C LEU A 87 -5.70 2.73 10.05
N LEU A 88 -5.32 1.72 10.84
CA LEU A 88 -6.22 0.61 11.22
C LEU A 88 -7.44 1.11 12.01
N HIS A 89 -7.24 2.13 12.86
CA HIS A 89 -8.35 2.78 13.55
C HIS A 89 -9.30 3.48 12.56
N ALA A 90 -8.77 4.27 11.63
CA ALA A 90 -9.57 4.96 10.62
C ALA A 90 -10.33 3.98 9.71
N MET A 91 -9.70 2.87 9.29
CA MET A 91 -10.35 1.82 8.51
C MET A 91 -11.60 1.28 9.21
N LYS A 92 -11.53 1.05 10.52
CA LYS A 92 -12.69 0.62 11.33
C LYS A 92 -13.75 1.70 11.43
N GLN A 93 -13.36 2.96 11.65
CA GLN A 93 -14.31 4.09 11.73
C GLN A 93 -15.07 4.32 10.42
N LEU A 94 -14.44 4.01 9.28
CA LEU A 94 -15.06 4.08 7.96
C LEU A 94 -15.94 2.85 7.62
N GLY A 95 -16.18 1.95 8.59
CA GLY A 95 -17.06 0.80 8.42
C GLY A 95 -16.35 -0.48 7.98
N GLY A 96 -15.04 -0.61 8.23
CA GLY A 96 -14.26 -1.78 7.80
C GLY A 96 -13.89 -1.70 6.33
N VAL A 97 -13.27 -0.59 5.92
CA VAL A 97 -12.76 -0.42 4.56
C VAL A 97 -11.32 -0.94 4.46
N PRO A 98 -10.87 -1.44 3.30
CA PRO A 98 -9.47 -1.78 3.09
C PRO A 98 -8.58 -0.54 3.17
N GLY A 99 -7.28 -0.75 3.34
CA GLY A 99 -6.35 0.36 3.48
C GLY A 99 -4.94 0.11 2.94
N ALA A 100 -4.16 1.18 2.87
CA ALA A 100 -2.76 1.11 2.48
C ALA A 100 -1.88 2.02 3.33
N LEU A 101 -0.71 1.52 3.73
CA LEU A 101 0.31 2.28 4.43
C LEU A 101 1.59 2.34 3.59
N LEU A 102 2.08 3.55 3.34
CA LEU A 102 3.32 3.80 2.62
C LEU A 102 4.39 4.28 3.61
N THR A 103 5.51 3.58 3.68
CA THR A 103 6.62 3.93 4.58
C THR A 103 7.94 3.98 3.85
N THR A 104 8.85 4.76 4.42
CA THR A 104 10.25 4.88 4.00
C THR A 104 11.15 4.39 5.11
N THR A 105 12.19 3.66 4.75
CA THR A 105 13.34 3.42 5.64
C THR A 105 14.63 3.85 4.95
N ASP A 106 15.47 4.58 5.69
CA ASP A 106 16.82 4.93 5.24
C ASP A 106 17.82 3.96 5.92
N GLY A 107 18.64 3.29 5.11
CA GLY A 107 19.63 2.34 5.61
C GLY A 107 20.81 2.18 4.65
N GLY A 108 22.04 2.33 5.14
CA GLY A 108 23.25 2.14 4.34
C GLY A 108 23.36 3.07 3.13
N GLY A 109 22.82 4.29 3.21
CA GLY A 109 22.76 5.23 2.09
C GLY A 109 21.67 4.90 1.05
N ARG A 110 20.86 3.86 1.29
CA ARG A 110 19.78 3.43 0.42
C ARG A 110 18.44 3.74 1.07
N ARG A 111 17.53 4.29 0.27
CA ARG A 111 16.15 4.57 0.68
C ARG A 111 15.24 3.47 0.19
N THR A 112 14.53 2.80 1.08
CA THR A 112 13.56 1.76 0.71
C THR A 112 12.15 2.28 0.92
N VAL A 113 11.33 2.24 -0.14
CA VAL A 113 9.90 2.53 -0.04
C VAL A 113 9.16 1.20 0.10
N THR A 114 8.20 1.14 1.02
CA THR A 114 7.32 -0.01 1.24
C THR A 114 5.87 0.43 1.17
N ILE A 115 5.05 -0.29 0.40
CA ILE A 115 3.59 -0.18 0.37
C ILE A 115 3.03 -1.47 0.98
N ARG A 116 2.29 -1.34 2.08
CA ARG A 116 1.52 -2.43 2.68
C ARG A 116 0.05 -2.24 2.37
N LEU A 117 -0.61 -3.32 1.99
CA LEU A 117 -2.03 -3.36 1.67
C LEU A 117 -2.76 -4.16 2.74
N TYR A 118 -3.89 -3.63 3.20
CA TYR A 118 -4.71 -4.22 4.24
C TYR A 118 -6.11 -4.50 3.70
N ASP A 119 -6.66 -5.66 4.02
CA ASP A 119 -8.07 -5.96 3.76
C ASP A 119 -9.00 -5.21 4.74
N ALA A 120 -10.31 -5.40 4.56
CA ALA A 120 -11.35 -4.80 5.40
C ALA A 120 -11.25 -5.16 6.90
N ASP A 121 -10.63 -6.30 7.21
CA ASP A 121 -10.42 -6.78 8.58
C ASP A 121 -9.13 -6.20 9.20
N GLY A 122 -8.35 -5.44 8.43
CA GLY A 122 -7.07 -4.88 8.84
C GLY A 122 -5.91 -5.88 8.76
N GLN A 123 -6.05 -6.96 8.01
CA GLN A 123 -4.98 -7.95 7.78
C GLN A 123 -4.20 -7.60 6.52
N THR A 124 -2.88 -7.84 6.53
CA THR A 124 -2.05 -7.60 5.34
C THR A 124 -2.37 -8.58 4.22
N THR A 125 -2.27 -8.13 2.96
CA THR A 125 -2.53 -8.93 1.76
C THR A 125 -1.24 -9.25 0.98
N PRO A 126 -0.96 -10.54 0.65
CA PRO A 126 -1.73 -11.73 0.99
C PRO A 126 -1.67 -12.03 2.48
N ARG A 127 -2.77 -12.61 2.97
CA ARG A 127 -2.87 -13.09 4.35
C ARG A 127 -1.74 -14.09 4.59
N ARG A 128 -0.87 -13.79 5.56
CA ARG A 128 0.09 -14.78 6.05
C ARG A 128 -0.73 -16.02 6.47
N PRO A 129 -0.42 -17.24 5.99
CA PRO A 129 -1.14 -18.41 6.47
C PRO A 129 -1.02 -18.43 7.99
N ALA A 130 -2.15 -18.64 8.68
CA ALA A 130 -2.13 -18.86 10.11
C ALA A 130 -1.14 -20.03 10.33
N SER A 131 -0.01 -19.75 10.97
CA SER A 131 0.88 -20.83 11.40
C SER A 131 0.01 -21.82 12.19
N PRO A 132 -0.03 -23.12 11.84
CA PRO A 132 -0.64 -24.07 12.74
C PRO A 132 0.19 -24.00 14.02
N GLU A 133 -0.42 -23.49 15.08
CA GLU A 133 0.17 -23.54 16.40
C GLU A 133 0.56 -24.99 16.66
N CYS A 134 1.83 -25.16 17.01
CA CYS A 134 2.44 -26.41 17.38
C CYS A 134 1.70 -26.98 18.60
N GLY A 135 0.63 -27.74 18.36
CA GLY A 135 -0.03 -28.54 19.37
C GLY A 135 0.91 -29.62 19.86
N ARG A 136 1.42 -29.43 21.07
CA ARG A 136 1.85 -30.50 21.97
C ARG A 136 1.21 -30.25 23.32
#